data_AF-A0A2G9PKN7-F1
#
_entry.id   AF-A0A2G9PKN7-F1
#
_cell.length_a   1.000
_cell.length_b   1.000
_cell.length_c   1.000
_cell.angle_alpha   90.00
_cell.angle_beta   90.00
_cell.angle_gamma   90.00
#
_symmetry.space_group_name_H-M   'P 1'
#
loop_
_entity.id
_entity.type
_entity.pdbx_description
1 polymer ?
#
loop_
_entity_poly.entity_id
_entity_poly.type
_entity_poly.pdbx_seq_one_letter_code
_entity_poly.pdbx_strand_id
1 'polypeptide(L)'
;MLTLLIFDLLLCAGGLLTNYLNNQVTMNVTIYKSWLRKMKLTLLRENKALREVLLALSVVLGFIFIVSFSTLYVSDAIRNNNACGCVIPIPYMILLLSSLGLFVGSVSFYILTSKYLKEKQEITKGMDITLSFLDGGERRIVDTLIKQKQGLKQSRLAKLTGMHKVKVHRLLRRLESKGIIIKSSKDRSKLIELRPELRELFH
;
A
#
# COMPACT_ATOMS: atom_id res chain seq x y z
N MET A 1 35.78 33.88 -56.41
CA MET A 1 36.61 33.10 -55.48
C MET A 1 36.17 33.27 -54.02
N LEU A 2 35.75 34.46 -53.57
CA LEU A 2 35.23 34.68 -52.21
C LEU A 2 33.84 34.04 -51.93
N THR A 3 33.01 33.85 -52.97
CA THR A 3 31.65 33.30 -52.83
C THR A 3 31.60 31.79 -52.61
N LEU A 4 32.65 31.05 -52.98
CA LEU A 4 32.74 29.59 -52.75
C LEU A 4 33.09 29.26 -51.29
N LEU A 5 33.92 30.08 -50.63
CA LEU A 5 34.31 29.88 -49.22
C LEU A 5 33.15 30.11 -48.23
N ILE A 6 32.17 30.94 -48.58
CA ILE A 6 31.00 31.20 -47.72
C ILE A 6 30.02 30.02 -47.77
N PHE A 7 29.92 29.33 -48.91
CA PHE A 7 29.01 28.20 -49.08
C PHE A 7 29.48 26.95 -48.31
N ASP A 8 30.79 26.70 -48.26
CA ASP A 8 31.36 25.59 -47.49
C ASP A 8 31.26 25.81 -45.96
N LEU A 9 31.37 27.05 -45.49
CA LEU A 9 31.17 27.36 -44.06
C LEU A 9 29.70 27.19 -43.62
N LEU A 10 28.73 27.51 -44.49
CA LEU A 10 27.31 27.35 -44.18
C LEU A 10 26.87 25.88 -44.16
N LEU A 11 27.42 25.05 -45.06
CA LEU A 11 27.14 23.61 -45.10
C LEU A 11 27.71 22.88 -43.87
N CYS A 12 28.86 23.31 -43.34
CA CYS A 12 29.46 22.70 -42.16
C CYS A 12 28.71 23.07 -40.85
N ALA A 13 28.13 24.27 -40.77
CA ALA A 13 27.34 24.70 -39.61
C ALA A 13 25.95 24.02 -39.53
N GLY A 14 25.34 23.70 -40.68
CA GLY A 14 24.01 23.07 -40.74
C GLY A 14 23.95 21.64 -40.18
N GLY A 15 25.02 20.86 -40.31
CA GLY A 15 25.06 19.46 -39.87
C GLY A 15 25.19 19.25 -38.36
N LEU A 16 25.67 20.25 -37.62
CA LEU A 16 25.84 20.17 -36.16
C LEU A 16 24.54 20.52 -35.41
N LEU A 17 23.72 21.42 -35.95
CA LEU A 17 22.43 21.81 -35.37
C LEU A 17 21.36 20.71 -35.51
N THR A 18 21.35 19.97 -36.61
CA THR A 18 20.39 18.88 -36.82
C THR A 18 20.63 17.69 -35.88
N ASN A 19 21.88 17.37 -35.57
CA ASN A 19 22.22 16.31 -34.60
C ASN A 19 21.90 16.70 -33.15
N TYR A 20 22.03 17.98 -32.78
CA TYR A 20 21.73 18.44 -31.43
C TYR A 20 20.22 18.47 -31.14
N LEU A 21 19.41 18.90 -32.12
CA LEU A 21 17.95 18.91 -31.98
C LEU A 21 17.35 17.50 -31.99
N ASN A 22 17.90 16.57 -32.78
CA ASN A 22 17.38 15.19 -32.85
C ASN A 22 17.59 14.41 -31.53
N ASN A 23 18.66 14.72 -30.77
CA ASN A 23 18.96 14.03 -29.51
C ASN A 23 18.15 14.57 -28.30
N GLN A 24 17.69 15.84 -28.34
CA GLN A 24 16.76 16.35 -27.32
C GLN A 24 15.32 15.83 -27.51
N VAL A 25 14.88 15.61 -28.74
CA VAL A 25 13.53 15.09 -29.03
C VAL A 25 13.40 13.62 -28.62
N THR A 26 14.43 12.81 -28.78
CA THR A 26 14.40 11.37 -28.40
C THR A 26 14.39 11.14 -26.88
N MET A 27 15.00 12.02 -26.08
CA MET A 27 14.96 11.96 -24.60
C MET A 27 13.56 12.19 -24.03
N ASN A 28 12.75 13.08 -24.65
CA ASN A 28 11.39 13.35 -24.17
C ASN A 28 10.42 12.20 -24.47
N VAL A 29 10.58 11.50 -25.60
CA VAL A 29 9.67 10.41 -25.99
C VAL A 29 9.81 9.18 -25.09
N THR A 30 11.03 8.82 -24.66
CA THR A 30 11.25 7.70 -23.73
C THR A 30 10.75 7.99 -22.32
N ILE A 31 10.92 9.22 -21.84
CA ILE A 31 10.40 9.66 -20.54
C ILE A 31 8.86 9.62 -20.55
N TYR A 32 8.23 10.14 -21.60
CA TYR A 32 6.76 10.12 -21.72
C TYR A 32 6.21 8.70 -21.82
N LYS A 33 6.86 7.82 -22.59
CA LYS A 33 6.46 6.39 -22.75
C LYS A 33 6.65 5.58 -21.47
N SER A 34 7.61 5.95 -20.62
CA SER A 34 7.81 5.35 -19.30
C SER A 34 6.74 5.82 -18.32
N TRP A 35 6.44 7.12 -18.32
CA TRP A 35 5.41 7.73 -17.48
C TRP A 35 4.01 7.19 -17.81
N LEU A 36 3.67 7.08 -19.10
CA LEU A 36 2.38 6.54 -19.57
C LEU A 36 2.17 5.07 -19.14
N ARG A 37 3.24 4.26 -19.13
CA ARG A 37 3.19 2.88 -18.65
C ARG A 37 2.95 2.80 -17.15
N LYS A 38 3.61 3.65 -16.37
CA LYS A 38 3.43 3.73 -14.91
C LYS A 38 2.02 4.18 -14.52
N MET A 39 1.42 5.07 -15.32
CA MET A 39 0.04 5.55 -15.15
C MET A 39 -1.01 4.49 -15.52
N LYS A 40 -0.78 3.71 -16.59
CA LYS A 40 -1.69 2.62 -16.98
C LYS A 40 -1.68 1.47 -15.95
N LEU A 41 -0.54 1.18 -15.33
CA LEU A 41 -0.40 0.16 -14.28
C LEU A 41 -1.09 0.54 -12.97
N THR A 42 -1.12 1.82 -12.61
CA THR A 42 -1.81 2.31 -11.40
C THR A 42 -3.33 2.26 -11.57
N LEU A 43 -3.86 2.64 -12.75
CA LEU A 43 -5.28 2.50 -13.09
C LEU A 43 -5.75 1.03 -13.15
N LEU A 44 -4.92 0.11 -13.67
CA LEU A 44 -5.25 -1.32 -13.70
C LEU A 44 -5.23 -1.95 -12.30
N ARG A 45 -4.36 -1.46 -11.40
CA ARG A 45 -4.29 -1.92 -10.01
C ARG A 45 -5.50 -1.47 -9.20
N GLU A 46 -5.97 -0.23 -9.39
CA GLU A 46 -7.23 0.24 -8.78
C GLU A 46 -8.43 -0.58 -9.24
N ASN A 47 -8.55 -0.89 -10.53
CA ASN A 47 -9.66 -1.67 -11.06
C ASN A 47 -9.80 -3.08 -10.45
N LYS A 48 -8.68 -3.72 -10.07
CA LYS A 48 -8.72 -5.04 -9.44
C LYS A 48 -9.24 -4.98 -8.01
N ALA A 49 -8.73 -4.03 -7.21
CA ALA A 49 -9.18 -3.83 -5.84
C ALA A 49 -10.67 -3.44 -5.81
N LEU A 50 -11.09 -2.55 -6.73
CA LEU A 50 -12.46 -2.09 -6.88
C LEU A 50 -13.41 -3.21 -7.30
N ARG A 51 -13.02 -4.09 -8.24
CA ARG A 51 -13.81 -5.27 -8.62
C ARG A 51 -14.10 -6.20 -7.44
N GLU A 52 -13.11 -6.45 -6.59
CA GLU A 52 -13.27 -7.31 -5.42
C GLU A 52 -14.14 -6.67 -4.32
N VAL A 53 -14.04 -5.35 -4.11
CA VAL A 53 -14.94 -4.62 -3.20
C VAL A 53 -16.37 -4.61 -3.75
N LEU A 54 -16.52 -4.38 -5.05
CA LEU A 54 -17.81 -4.40 -5.74
C LEU A 54 -18.47 -5.79 -5.65
N LEU A 55 -17.68 -6.88 -5.76
CA LEU A 55 -18.16 -8.25 -5.55
C LEU A 55 -18.68 -8.46 -4.12
N ALA A 56 -17.93 -8.05 -3.11
CA ALA A 56 -18.37 -8.16 -1.71
C ALA A 56 -19.66 -7.35 -1.47
N LEU A 57 -19.73 -6.12 -1.99
CA LEU A 57 -20.91 -5.27 -1.91
C LEU A 57 -22.11 -5.89 -2.63
N SER A 58 -21.91 -6.45 -3.82
CA SER A 58 -22.95 -7.14 -4.58
C SER A 58 -23.51 -8.36 -3.85
N VAL A 59 -22.66 -9.12 -3.16
CA VAL A 59 -23.08 -10.29 -2.36
C VAL A 59 -23.95 -9.84 -1.17
N VAL A 60 -23.53 -8.78 -0.47
CA VAL A 60 -24.30 -8.23 0.67
C VAL A 60 -25.64 -7.67 0.22
N LEU A 61 -25.67 -6.87 -0.86
CA LEU A 61 -26.91 -6.31 -1.41
C LEU A 61 -27.85 -7.40 -1.92
N GLY A 62 -27.31 -8.43 -2.59
CA GLY A 62 -28.09 -9.58 -3.05
C GLY A 62 -28.73 -10.33 -1.89
N PHE A 63 -28.02 -10.52 -0.79
CA PHE A 63 -28.59 -11.11 0.43
C PHE A 63 -29.74 -10.26 0.97
N ILE A 64 -29.55 -8.95 1.16
CA ILE A 64 -30.61 -8.04 1.66
C ILE A 64 -31.85 -8.08 0.76
N PHE A 65 -31.66 -8.11 -0.56
CA PHE A 65 -32.73 -8.22 -1.53
C PHE A 65 -33.52 -9.53 -1.38
N ILE A 66 -32.83 -10.67 -1.27
CA ILE A 66 -33.46 -11.98 -1.07
C ILE A 66 -34.26 -12.01 0.23
N VAL A 67 -33.70 -11.49 1.33
CA VAL A 67 -34.40 -11.43 2.62
C VAL A 67 -35.66 -10.56 2.50
N SER A 68 -35.56 -9.40 1.87
CA SER A 68 -36.68 -8.46 1.70
C SER A 68 -37.80 -9.03 0.81
N PHE A 69 -37.45 -9.73 -0.28
CA PHE A 69 -38.43 -10.41 -1.12
C PHE A 69 -39.11 -11.56 -0.38
N SER A 70 -38.34 -12.32 0.40
CA SER A 70 -38.87 -13.44 1.18
C SER A 70 -39.88 -12.97 2.22
N THR A 71 -39.60 -11.87 2.92
CA THR A 71 -40.53 -11.31 3.93
C THR A 71 -41.79 -10.74 3.29
N LEU A 72 -41.67 -10.06 2.15
CA LEU A 72 -42.81 -9.55 1.39
C LEU A 72 -43.70 -10.69 0.89
N TYR A 73 -43.10 -11.75 0.34
CA TYR A 73 -43.84 -12.94 -0.13
C TYR A 73 -44.63 -13.61 1.01
N VAL A 74 -44.01 -13.80 2.17
CA VAL A 74 -44.69 -14.37 3.34
C VAL A 74 -45.85 -13.47 3.79
N SER A 75 -45.66 -12.16 3.75
CA SER A 75 -46.67 -11.18 4.17
C SER A 75 -47.88 -11.16 3.23
N ASP A 76 -47.66 -11.27 1.92
CA ASP A 76 -48.73 -11.33 0.91
C ASP A 76 -49.50 -12.65 1.00
N ALA A 77 -48.80 -13.77 1.19
CA ALA A 77 -49.43 -15.09 1.35
C ALA A 77 -50.36 -15.17 2.57
N ILE A 78 -49.98 -14.52 3.68
CA ILE A 78 -50.83 -14.43 4.88
C ILE A 78 -52.06 -13.55 4.62
N ARG A 79 -51.87 -12.41 3.94
CA ARG A 79 -52.92 -11.42 3.73
C ARG A 79 -54.03 -11.89 2.78
N ASN A 80 -53.69 -12.70 1.78
CA ASN A 80 -54.62 -13.16 0.74
C ASN A 80 -55.49 -14.37 1.16
N ASN A 81 -55.44 -14.81 2.43
CA ASN A 81 -56.26 -15.91 2.99
C ASN A 81 -56.22 -17.24 2.22
N ASN A 82 -55.27 -17.44 1.31
CA ASN A 82 -55.05 -18.69 0.57
C ASN A 82 -54.28 -19.73 1.42
N ALA A 83 -54.69 -19.86 2.69
CA ALA A 83 -53.97 -20.57 3.75
C ALA A 83 -54.12 -22.11 3.72
N CYS A 84 -54.66 -22.69 2.65
CA CYS A 84 -54.69 -24.15 2.47
C CYS A 84 -53.33 -24.75 2.07
N GLY A 85 -52.27 -23.94 1.91
CA GLY A 85 -50.91 -24.40 1.66
C GLY A 85 -50.14 -24.69 2.95
N CYS A 86 -49.19 -25.64 2.90
CA CYS A 86 -48.20 -25.87 3.96
C CYS A 86 -47.33 -24.61 4.16
N VAL A 87 -47.81 -23.66 4.96
CA VAL A 87 -47.02 -22.50 5.39
C VAL A 87 -45.98 -23.00 6.39
N ILE A 88 -44.71 -22.79 6.05
CA ILE A 88 -43.59 -23.11 6.92
C ILE A 88 -43.69 -22.22 8.18
N PRO A 89 -43.62 -22.80 9.39
CA PRO A 89 -43.67 -22.03 10.63
C PRO A 89 -42.59 -20.94 10.66
N ILE A 90 -42.97 -19.74 11.12
CA ILE A 90 -42.09 -18.56 11.28
C ILE A 90 -40.72 -18.89 11.93
N PRO A 91 -40.62 -19.77 12.96
CA PRO A 91 -39.32 -20.11 13.58
C PRO A 91 -38.29 -20.67 12.60
N TYR A 92 -38.71 -21.47 11.62
CA TYR A 92 -37.79 -22.07 10.64
C TYR A 92 -37.23 -21.04 9.67
N MET A 93 -38.03 -20.03 9.30
CA MET A 93 -37.58 -18.93 8.44
C MET A 93 -36.52 -18.08 9.15
N ILE A 94 -36.70 -17.81 10.44
CA ILE A 94 -35.70 -17.09 11.25
C ILE A 94 -34.40 -17.89 11.31
N LEU A 95 -34.48 -19.21 11.50
CA LEU A 95 -33.30 -20.09 11.54
C LEU A 95 -32.55 -20.10 10.20
N LEU A 96 -33.27 -20.19 9.08
CA LEU A 96 -32.71 -20.17 7.73
C LEU A 96 -32.07 -18.82 7.37
N LEU A 97 -32.73 -17.72 7.73
CA LEU A 97 -32.19 -16.37 7.52
C LEU A 97 -30.92 -16.13 8.35
N SER A 98 -30.89 -16.64 9.58
CA SER A 98 -29.73 -16.53 10.46
C SER A 98 -28.53 -17.31 9.92
N SER A 99 -28.74 -18.54 9.45
CA SER A 99 -27.65 -19.36 8.89
C SER A 99 -27.11 -18.78 7.59
N LEU A 100 -27.97 -18.29 6.70
CA LEU A 100 -27.56 -17.59 5.47
C LEU A 100 -26.81 -16.29 5.78
N GLY A 101 -27.27 -15.51 6.75
CA GLY A 101 -26.60 -14.28 7.18
C GLY A 101 -25.18 -14.53 7.68
N LEU A 102 -24.99 -15.57 8.51
CA LEU A 102 -23.67 -15.98 8.98
C LEU A 102 -22.77 -16.45 7.83
N PHE A 103 -23.32 -17.21 6.89
CA PHE A 103 -22.57 -17.66 5.71
C PHE A 103 -22.08 -16.49 4.86
N VAL A 104 -22.98 -15.56 4.52
CA VAL A 104 -22.65 -14.36 3.72
C VAL A 104 -21.65 -13.46 4.46
N GLY A 105 -21.84 -13.27 5.77
CA GLY A 105 -20.93 -12.51 6.62
C GLY A 105 -19.53 -13.12 6.66
N SER A 106 -19.43 -14.44 6.83
CA SER A 106 -18.15 -15.17 6.85
C SER A 106 -17.39 -15.05 5.53
N VAL A 107 -18.08 -15.25 4.39
CA VAL A 107 -17.48 -15.11 3.06
C VAL A 107 -16.97 -13.67 2.83
N SER A 108 -17.78 -12.68 3.18
CA SER A 108 -17.41 -11.27 3.04
C SER A 108 -16.19 -10.91 3.90
N PHE A 109 -16.18 -11.37 5.15
CA PHE A 109 -15.07 -11.17 6.09
C PHE A 109 -13.78 -11.84 5.61
N TYR A 110 -13.87 -13.06 5.06
CA TYR A 110 -12.73 -13.79 4.51
C TYR A 110 -12.09 -13.02 3.35
N ILE A 111 -12.90 -12.54 2.40
CA ILE A 111 -12.43 -11.74 1.26
C ILE A 111 -11.72 -10.48 1.76
N LEU A 112 -12.31 -9.78 2.72
CA LEU A 112 -11.75 -8.54 3.26
C LEU A 112 -10.42 -8.80 4.00
N THR A 113 -10.38 -9.79 4.89
CA THR A 113 -9.19 -10.13 5.67
C THR A 113 -8.02 -10.58 4.77
N SER A 114 -8.31 -11.32 3.70
CA SER A 114 -7.28 -11.76 2.77
C SER A 114 -6.51 -10.61 2.10
N LYS A 115 -7.14 -9.43 1.94
CA LYS A 115 -6.50 -8.23 1.40
C LYS A 115 -5.60 -7.57 2.42
N TYR A 116 -6.11 -7.35 3.63
CA TYR A 116 -5.33 -6.75 4.72
C TYR A 116 -4.06 -7.55 5.00
N LEU A 117 -4.13 -8.88 4.91
CA LEU A 117 -2.96 -9.74 5.09
C LEU A 117 -1.94 -9.60 3.94
N LYS A 118 -2.41 -9.57 2.68
CA LYS A 118 -1.52 -9.41 1.51
C LYS A 118 -0.83 -8.06 1.51
N GLU A 119 -1.54 -6.99 1.86
CA GLU A 119 -0.98 -5.65 1.95
C GLU A 119 0.08 -5.57 3.06
N LYS A 120 -0.20 -6.12 4.25
CA LYS A 120 0.81 -6.23 5.31
C LYS A 120 2.04 -7.01 4.83
N GLN A 121 1.85 -8.12 4.12
CA GLN A 121 2.96 -8.97 3.67
C GLN A 121 3.83 -8.33 2.57
N GLU A 122 3.24 -7.56 1.65
CA GLU A 122 4.01 -6.80 0.64
C GLU A 122 4.84 -5.69 1.30
N ILE A 123 4.30 -5.03 2.33
CA ILE A 123 5.04 -4.05 3.13
C ILE A 123 6.22 -4.71 3.86
N THR A 124 6.02 -5.89 4.46
CA THR A 124 7.11 -6.65 5.12
C THR A 124 8.23 -7.01 4.15
N LYS A 125 7.90 -7.52 2.96
CA LYS A 125 8.91 -7.90 1.95
C LYS A 125 9.71 -6.70 1.45
N GLY A 126 9.05 -5.56 1.19
CA GLY A 126 9.74 -4.32 0.80
C GLY A 126 10.67 -3.80 1.90
N MET A 127 10.31 -4.02 3.16
CA MET A 127 11.13 -3.66 4.31
C MET A 127 12.36 -4.54 4.50
N ASP A 128 12.25 -5.86 4.34
CA ASP A 128 13.41 -6.76 4.44
C ASP A 128 14.49 -6.37 3.42
N ILE A 129 14.05 -6.00 2.21
CA ILE A 129 14.91 -5.43 1.18
C ILE A 129 15.51 -4.10 1.65
N THR A 130 14.72 -3.21 2.25
CA THR A 130 15.21 -1.92 2.79
C THR A 130 16.23 -2.09 3.92
N LEU A 131 16.03 -3.08 4.80
CA LEU A 131 16.96 -3.44 5.88
C LEU A 131 18.26 -4.04 5.34
N SER A 132 18.21 -4.74 4.20
CA SER A 132 19.40 -5.26 3.53
C SER A 132 20.32 -4.16 2.99
N PHE A 133 19.77 -2.98 2.70
CA PHE A 133 20.53 -1.79 2.27
C PHE A 133 21.11 -0.97 3.45
N LEU A 134 20.94 -1.42 4.69
CA LEU A 134 21.55 -0.76 5.84
C LEU A 134 23.02 -1.13 5.97
N ASP A 135 23.84 -0.10 6.13
CA ASP A 135 25.26 -0.29 6.47
C ASP A 135 25.38 -1.00 7.83
N GLY A 136 26.45 -1.74 8.07
CA GLY A 136 26.62 -2.58 9.26
C GLY A 136 26.46 -1.82 10.58
N GLY A 137 26.83 -0.53 10.60
CA GLY A 137 26.59 0.36 11.74
C GLY A 137 25.12 0.75 11.93
N GLU A 138 24.37 0.95 10.84
CA GLU A 138 22.94 1.27 10.87
C GLU A 138 22.13 0.06 11.32
N ARG A 139 22.46 -1.13 10.80
CA ARG A 139 21.82 -2.40 11.17
C ARG A 139 21.92 -2.70 12.67
N ARG A 140 23.11 -2.52 13.26
CA ARG A 140 23.30 -2.69 14.72
C ARG A 140 22.41 -1.76 15.55
N ILE A 141 22.18 -0.52 15.10
CA ILE A 141 21.28 0.42 15.78
C ILE A 141 19.83 -0.08 15.70
N VAL A 142 19.38 -0.48 14.52
CA VAL A 142 18.03 -0.99 14.30
C VAL A 142 17.79 -2.26 15.12
N ASP A 143 18.72 -3.21 15.12
CA ASP A 143 18.62 -4.44 15.93
C ASP A 143 18.50 -4.13 17.44
N THR A 144 19.24 -3.11 17.91
CA THR A 144 19.18 -2.69 19.31
C THR A 144 17.82 -2.06 19.66
N LEU A 145 17.24 -1.28 18.74
CA LEU A 145 15.91 -0.69 18.90
C LEU A 145 14.81 -1.76 18.88
N ILE A 146 14.91 -2.76 18.00
CA ILE A 146 13.98 -3.90 17.94
C ILE A 146 13.99 -4.66 19.28
N LYS A 147 15.18 -4.98 19.81
CA LYS A 147 15.33 -5.74 21.07
C LYS A 147 14.72 -5.05 22.29
N GLN A 148 14.78 -3.71 22.36
CA GLN A 148 14.35 -2.98 23.55
C GLN A 148 12.85 -2.68 23.56
N LYS A 149 12.13 -2.87 22.44
CA LYS A 149 10.70 -2.58 22.18
C LYS A 149 10.26 -1.13 22.46
N GLN A 150 10.85 -0.44 23.43
CA GLN A 150 10.59 0.94 23.81
C GLN A 150 11.64 1.87 23.20
N GLY A 151 11.29 3.15 23.06
CA GLY A 151 12.21 4.18 22.64
C GLY A 151 13.45 4.27 23.53
N LEU A 152 14.60 4.52 22.92
CA LEU A 152 15.88 4.64 23.62
C LEU A 152 16.42 6.06 23.52
N LYS A 153 16.99 6.56 24.62
CA LYS A 153 17.75 7.81 24.61
C LYS A 153 19.04 7.61 23.80
N GLN A 154 19.47 8.64 23.07
CA GLN A 154 20.69 8.59 22.25
C GLN A 154 21.94 8.16 23.05
N SER A 155 22.06 8.63 24.30
CA SER A 155 23.16 8.27 25.19
C SER A 155 23.17 6.77 25.54
N ARG A 156 22.00 6.19 25.78
CA ARG A 156 21.86 4.75 26.06
C ARG A 156 22.13 3.91 24.82
N LEU A 157 21.69 4.38 23.65
CA LEU A 157 21.96 3.74 22.36
C LEU A 157 23.47 3.63 22.08
N ALA A 158 24.23 4.70 22.36
CA ALA A 158 25.69 4.70 22.20
C ALA A 158 26.37 3.68 23.12
N LYS A 159 25.92 3.58 24.38
CA LYS A 159 26.43 2.58 25.33
C LYS A 159 26.14 1.14 24.88
N LEU A 160 24.90 0.85 24.48
CA LEU A 160 24.47 -0.49 24.08
C LEU A 160 25.15 -0.97 22.80
N THR A 161 25.38 -0.06 21.86
CA THR A 161 26.01 -0.40 20.57
C THR A 161 27.54 -0.39 20.61
N GLY A 162 28.15 0.09 21.71
CA GLY A 162 29.60 0.28 21.82
C GLY A 162 30.17 1.34 20.87
N MET A 163 29.33 2.21 20.32
CA MET A 163 29.73 3.22 19.33
C MET A 163 29.92 4.60 19.95
N HIS A 164 30.87 5.37 19.42
CA HIS A 164 31.07 6.76 19.85
C HIS A 164 29.83 7.62 19.58
N LYS A 165 29.51 8.54 20.52
CA LYS A 165 28.30 9.39 20.49
C LYS A 165 28.12 10.16 19.17
N VAL A 166 29.22 10.64 18.61
CA VAL A 166 29.23 11.38 17.32
C VAL A 166 28.88 10.45 16.15
N LYS A 167 29.43 9.23 16.11
CA LYS A 167 29.13 8.24 15.07
C LYS A 167 27.65 7.85 15.11
N VAL A 168 27.12 7.61 16.30
CA VAL A 168 25.69 7.34 16.52
C VAL A 168 24.84 8.50 16.03
N HIS A 169 25.20 9.76 16.34
CA HIS A 169 24.44 10.91 15.85
C HIS A 169 24.34 10.95 14.31
N ARG A 170 25.45 10.71 13.62
CA ARG A 170 25.50 10.68 12.15
C ARG A 170 24.66 9.52 11.58
N LEU A 171 24.75 8.33 12.17
CA LEU A 171 23.94 7.17 11.78
C LEU A 171 22.44 7.43 12.00
N LEU A 172 22.07 8.03 13.13
CA LEU A 172 20.68 8.39 13.42
C LEU A 172 20.14 9.43 12.44
N ARG A 173 20.94 10.41 12.00
CA ARG A 173 20.50 11.33 10.93
C ARG A 173 20.26 10.60 9.61
N ARG A 174 21.12 9.64 9.24
CA ARG A 174 20.93 8.82 8.04
C ARG A 174 19.65 7.97 8.13
N LEU A 175 19.46 7.26 9.25
CA LEU A 175 18.26 6.47 9.51
C LEU A 175 16.97 7.31 9.52
N GLU A 176 17.04 8.53 10.06
CA GLU A 176 15.93 9.50 10.05
C GLU A 176 15.63 9.98 8.61
N SER A 177 16.66 10.30 7.82
CA SER A 177 16.48 10.67 6.41
C SER A 177 15.92 9.53 5.54
N LYS A 178 16.19 8.27 5.93
CA LYS A 178 15.59 7.07 5.32
C LYS A 178 14.17 6.79 5.83
N GLY A 179 13.66 7.57 6.79
CA GLY A 179 12.33 7.39 7.37
C GLY A 179 12.20 6.19 8.32
N ILE A 180 13.30 5.55 8.74
CA ILE A 180 13.27 4.31 9.53
C ILE A 180 12.99 4.59 11.01
N ILE A 181 13.52 5.71 11.51
CA ILE A 181 13.37 6.10 12.92
C ILE A 181 12.65 7.45 13.02
N ILE A 182 11.98 7.64 14.15
CA ILE A 182 11.39 8.91 14.56
C ILE A 182 12.13 9.39 15.81
N LYS A 183 12.41 10.69 15.87
CA LYS A 183 12.92 11.35 17.08
C LYS A 183 11.78 12.12 17.74
N SER A 184 11.35 11.66 18.90
CA SER A 184 10.42 12.38 19.74
C SER A 184 11.19 13.10 20.85
N SER A 185 10.86 14.37 21.09
CA SER A 185 11.37 15.09 22.27
C SER A 185 10.48 14.71 23.45
N LYS A 186 11.04 13.96 24.40
CA LYS A 186 10.41 13.67 25.68
C LYS A 186 11.28 14.30 26.76
N ASP A 187 10.77 15.37 27.37
CA ASP A 187 11.49 16.24 28.31
C ASP A 187 12.71 16.95 27.67
N ARG A 188 13.85 16.99 28.38
CA ARG A 188 15.15 17.54 27.92
C ARG A 188 15.98 16.56 27.09
N SER A 189 15.45 15.37 26.80
CA SER A 189 16.16 14.30 26.08
C SER A 189 15.44 13.92 24.78
N LYS A 190 16.21 13.64 23.73
CA LYS A 190 15.66 13.07 22.50
C LYS A 190 15.51 11.56 22.66
N LEU A 191 14.28 11.09 22.54
CA LEU A 191 13.92 9.69 22.48
C LEU A 191 13.93 9.25 21.02
N ILE A 192 14.53 8.11 20.75
CA ILE A 192 14.63 7.54 19.41
C ILE A 192 13.80 6.28 19.39
N GLU A 193 12.84 6.25 18.48
CA GLU A 193 11.90 5.14 18.30
C GLU A 193 11.93 4.67 16.84
N LEU A 194 11.68 3.38 16.64
CA LEU A 194 11.34 2.86 15.32
C LEU A 194 9.96 3.41 14.93
N ARG A 195 9.75 3.66 13.63
CA ARG A 195 8.41 3.94 13.12
C ARG A 195 7.43 2.84 13.57
N PRO A 196 6.20 3.19 13.96
CA PRO A 196 5.20 2.20 14.38
C PRO A 196 4.94 1.15 13.29
N GLU A 197 4.92 1.59 12.03
CA GLU A 197 4.84 0.74 10.82
C GLU A 197 5.90 -0.37 10.82
N LEU A 198 7.14 -0.05 11.20
CA LEU A 198 8.24 -1.01 11.27
C LEU A 198 8.16 -1.87 12.53
N ARG A 199 7.70 -1.29 13.64
CA ARG A 199 7.64 -1.94 14.94
C ARG A 199 6.65 -3.10 14.95
N GLU A 200 5.49 -2.94 14.32
CA GLU A 200 4.46 -4.00 14.20
C GLU A 200 4.95 -5.26 13.49
N LEU A 201 5.99 -5.15 12.66
CA LEU A 201 6.49 -6.26 11.85
C LEU A 201 7.50 -7.15 12.56
N PHE A 202 8.07 -6.69 13.67
CA PHE A 202 9.01 -7.45 14.51
C PHE A 202 8.36 -7.95 15.81
N HIS A 203 7.03 -8.00 15.83
CA HIS A 203 6.22 -8.45 16.97
C HIS A 203 5.78 -9.90 16.84
#